data_AF-A0A2A6KEV8-F1
#
_entry.id   AF-A0A2A6KEV8-F1
#
_cell.length_a   1.000
_cell.length_b   1.000
_cell.length_c   1.000
_cell.angle_alpha   90.00
_cell.angle_beta   90.00
_cell.angle_gamma   90.00
#
_symmetry.space_group_name_H-M   'P 1'
#
loop_
_entity.id
_entity.type
_entity.pdbx_description
1 polymer ?
#
loop_
_entity_poly.entity_id
_entity_poly.type
_entity_poly.pdbx_seq_one_letter_code
_entity_poly.pdbx_strand_id
1 'polypeptide(L)'
;MSSNLINRSILQEVVLFAFIGLVILTLIPFGSVTPFPFAFAAIGMFALAFISGLLFGEPRQSRWVFDIALFLLIVLTGWTLIQTIELPSHWLANPAWNAARDLAGADYAAISVEPADTLASILWVALPFVTFLTGLLLCDTDRRARKVLAGLGLAAGVIAVFGLLQFLLFPNMLVVVEKHAYLDSLTAVFVNRNTAATFLGLGTLLMLTLVRDIARSYSNHPPGEPCRNTLLVKSWIYMLLLCACFTALMLSRSRAGIFATFVAALIYFPWLVMNWNGSRRYLKSAPGWRSMLKLLAAIGFVVGLLTVFAGQAILRAQERRLEDDDRFCILPGIWRAISDHWLTGTGLGTFRTVFSAYRDPACGIFGIFDRAHNFYLEGFLGLGILFPVAAIIVFSVLARVFWQGLAQRRRLRHCVLLGISATVLVALHAAVDFSLQIPGFAVFYSAFLSAVVAISLGRSNGGADVAYERPLTN
;
A
#
# COMPACT_ATOMS: atom_id res chain seq x y z
N MET A 1 22.39 4.35 34.70
CA MET A 1 21.08 3.94 34.13
C MET A 1 20.48 4.98 33.18
N SER A 2 20.48 6.28 33.48
CA SER A 2 19.93 7.32 32.59
C SER A 2 20.65 7.44 31.23
N SER A 3 21.98 7.34 31.21
CA SER A 3 22.79 7.37 29.97
C SER A 3 22.45 6.25 28.98
N ASN A 4 22.22 5.02 29.47
CA ASN A 4 21.85 3.88 28.63
C ASN A 4 20.44 4.03 28.02
N LEU A 5 19.50 4.67 28.73
CA LEU A 5 18.15 4.93 28.21
C LEU A 5 18.15 6.03 27.14
N ILE A 6 18.94 7.09 27.34
CA ILE A 6 19.12 8.17 26.37
C ILE A 6 19.72 7.62 25.07
N ASN A 7 20.80 6.84 25.15
CA ASN A 7 21.43 6.23 23.98
C ASN A 7 20.49 5.29 23.22
N ARG A 8 19.66 4.51 23.92
CA ARG A 8 18.68 3.61 23.28
C ARG A 8 17.62 4.38 22.50
N SER A 9 17.13 5.50 23.05
CA SER A 9 16.12 6.31 22.37
C SER A 9 16.66 7.00 21.12
N ILE A 10 17.90 7.50 21.15
CA ILE A 10 18.56 8.12 20.00
C ILE A 10 18.80 7.07 18.92
N LEU A 11 19.31 5.89 19.29
CA LEU A 11 19.54 4.80 18.35
C LEU A 11 18.23 4.39 17.66
N GLN A 12 17.13 4.31 18.40
CA GLN A 12 15.82 3.94 17.83
C GLN A 12 15.28 4.99 16.87
N GLU A 13 15.53 6.28 17.12
CA GLU A 13 15.19 7.36 16.19
C GLU A 13 16.05 7.28 14.92
N VAL A 14 17.35 7.02 15.02
CA VAL A 14 18.24 6.83 13.86
C VAL A 14 17.76 5.65 13.01
N VAL A 15 17.45 4.51 13.63
CA VAL A 15 16.93 3.31 12.95
C VAL A 15 15.57 3.59 12.30
N LEU A 16 14.70 4.38 12.95
CA LEU A 16 13.42 4.80 12.38
C LEU A 16 13.60 5.67 11.12
N PHE A 17 14.53 6.63 11.14
CA PHE A 17 14.80 7.44 9.96
C PHE A 17 15.46 6.62 8.85
N ALA A 18 16.34 5.67 9.19
CA ALA A 18 16.87 4.70 8.23
C ALA A 18 15.75 3.85 7.61
N PHE A 19 14.78 3.40 8.40
CA PHE A 19 13.60 2.68 7.91
C PHE A 19 12.79 3.52 6.93
N ILE A 20 12.45 4.76 7.28
CA ILE A 20 11.71 5.67 6.40
C ILE A 20 12.50 5.93 5.11
N GLY A 21 13.80 6.22 5.22
CA GLY A 21 14.67 6.47 4.08
C GLY A 21 14.76 5.27 3.14
N LEU A 22 14.88 4.06 3.69
CA LEU A 22 14.93 2.83 2.92
C LEU A 22 13.59 2.56 2.21
N VAL A 23 12.46 2.75 2.89
CA VAL A 23 11.12 2.65 2.26
C VAL A 23 11.02 3.61 1.07
N ILE A 24 11.47 4.85 1.21
CA ILE A 24 11.46 5.83 0.11
C ILE A 24 12.40 5.39 -1.02
N LEU A 25 13.59 4.89 -0.70
CA LEU A 25 14.55 4.41 -1.68
C LEU A 25 13.99 3.25 -2.52
N THR A 26 13.13 2.40 -1.95
CA THR A 26 12.47 1.32 -2.71
C THR A 26 11.52 1.82 -3.80
N LEU A 27 11.04 3.06 -3.72
CA LEU A 27 10.09 3.64 -4.69
C LEU A 27 10.80 4.18 -5.93
N ILE A 28 11.90 4.91 -5.73
CA ILE A 28 12.53 5.76 -6.74
C ILE A 28 12.95 4.98 -8.00
N PRO A 29 13.64 3.83 -7.92
CA PRO A 29 14.09 3.10 -9.09
C PRO A 29 12.95 2.24 -9.65
N PHE A 30 12.04 2.86 -10.40
CA PHE A 30 10.96 2.18 -11.13
C PHE A 30 9.98 1.39 -10.24
N GLY A 31 9.86 1.74 -8.95
CA GLY A 31 9.12 0.94 -7.96
C GLY A 31 9.81 -0.38 -7.60
N SER A 32 11.12 -0.49 -7.81
CA SER A 32 11.94 -1.68 -7.58
C SER A 32 11.42 -2.95 -8.28
N VAL A 33 10.91 -2.79 -9.51
CA VAL A 33 10.44 -3.93 -10.33
C VAL A 33 11.57 -4.70 -10.99
N THR A 34 12.76 -4.09 -11.10
CA THR A 34 13.94 -4.74 -11.68
C THR A 34 14.75 -5.45 -10.58
N PRO A 35 15.45 -6.56 -10.89
CA PRO A 35 16.15 -7.37 -9.89
C PRO A 35 17.18 -6.60 -9.07
N PHE A 36 17.91 -5.67 -9.70
CA PHE A 36 19.01 -4.96 -9.03
C PHE A 36 18.51 -4.01 -7.91
N PRO A 37 17.64 -3.01 -8.16
CA PRO A 37 17.09 -2.19 -7.09
C PRO A 37 16.29 -3.00 -6.05
N PHE A 38 15.58 -4.04 -6.50
CA PHE A 38 14.88 -4.95 -5.60
C PHE A 38 15.83 -5.64 -4.60
N ALA A 39 16.94 -6.18 -5.08
CA ALA A 39 17.93 -6.85 -4.23
C ALA A 39 18.54 -5.89 -3.19
N PHE A 40 18.89 -4.66 -3.59
CA PHE A 40 19.38 -3.64 -2.65
C PHE A 40 18.35 -3.27 -1.59
N ALA A 41 17.10 -3.06 -2.00
CA ALA A 41 15.99 -2.81 -1.09
C ALA A 41 15.78 -3.97 -0.10
N ALA A 42 15.81 -5.21 -0.60
CA ALA A 42 15.66 -6.40 0.22
C ALA A 42 16.82 -6.55 1.23
N ILE A 43 18.07 -6.51 0.79
CA ILE A 43 19.23 -6.63 1.67
C ILE A 43 19.18 -5.57 2.78
N GLY A 44 18.93 -4.31 2.41
CA GLY A 44 18.80 -3.23 3.39
C GLY A 44 17.69 -3.46 4.40
N MET A 45 16.52 -3.94 3.95
CA MET A 45 15.33 -4.07 4.81
C MET A 45 15.46 -5.27 5.74
N PHE A 46 16.00 -6.39 5.25
CA PHE A 46 16.29 -7.56 6.06
C PHE A 46 17.40 -7.30 7.09
N ALA A 47 18.47 -6.60 6.70
CA ALA A 47 19.51 -6.19 7.63
C ALA A 47 18.95 -5.26 8.73
N LEU A 48 18.11 -4.29 8.35
CA LEU A 48 17.45 -3.39 9.29
C LEU A 48 16.48 -4.12 10.22
N ALA A 49 15.72 -5.09 9.69
CA ALA A 49 14.82 -5.94 10.46
C ALA A 49 15.59 -6.76 11.51
N PHE A 50 16.70 -7.38 11.10
CA PHE A 50 17.57 -8.17 11.97
C PHE A 50 18.15 -7.31 13.09
N ILE A 51 18.74 -6.16 12.74
CA ILE A 51 19.28 -5.19 13.72
C ILE A 51 18.17 -4.72 14.67
N SER A 52 16.98 -4.39 14.15
CA SER A 52 15.85 -3.93 14.96
C SER A 52 15.37 -5.01 15.94
N GLY A 53 15.31 -6.27 15.49
CA GLY A 53 14.95 -7.42 16.31
C GLY A 53 15.92 -7.62 17.48
N LEU A 54 17.23 -7.55 17.22
CA LEU A 54 18.27 -7.67 18.25
C LEU A 54 18.25 -6.53 19.28
N LEU A 55 18.02 -5.29 18.83
CA LEU A 55 18.11 -4.10 19.69
C LEU A 55 16.83 -3.84 20.51
N PHE A 56 15.67 -4.13 19.94
CA PHE A 56 14.38 -3.71 20.51
C PHE A 56 13.53 -4.87 21.02
N GLY A 57 13.74 -6.09 20.51
CA GLY A 57 12.95 -7.27 20.88
C GLY A 57 11.49 -7.17 20.44
N GLU A 58 10.65 -8.13 20.84
CA GLU A 58 9.25 -8.20 20.40
C GLU A 58 8.41 -6.97 20.79
N PRO A 59 7.49 -6.54 19.90
CA PRO A 59 6.67 -5.36 20.17
C PRO A 59 5.59 -5.70 21.22
N ARG A 60 5.66 -5.05 22.39
CA ARG A 60 4.75 -5.37 23.51
C ARG A 60 3.26 -5.13 23.22
N GLN A 61 2.93 -4.09 22.47
CA GLN A 61 1.53 -3.66 22.26
C GLN A 61 0.87 -4.37 21.08
N SER A 62 1.63 -4.69 20.04
CA SER A 62 1.19 -5.34 18.81
C SER A 62 1.65 -6.79 18.69
N ARG A 63 2.10 -7.42 19.79
CA ARG A 63 2.66 -8.78 19.82
C ARG A 63 1.81 -9.79 19.06
N TRP A 64 0.51 -9.84 19.33
CA TRP A 64 -0.39 -10.79 18.66
C TRP A 64 -0.48 -10.56 17.13
N VAL A 65 -0.38 -9.31 16.66
CA VAL A 65 -0.34 -9.01 15.22
C VAL A 65 1.02 -9.38 14.64
N PHE A 66 2.09 -9.11 15.37
CA PHE A 66 3.45 -9.48 15.01
C PHE A 66 3.58 -11.00 14.84
N ASP A 67 3.08 -11.79 15.81
CA ASP A 67 3.12 -13.25 15.79
C ASP A 67 2.33 -13.82 14.60
N ILE A 68 1.12 -13.30 14.33
CA ILE A 68 0.32 -13.74 13.18
C ILE A 68 1.00 -13.37 11.86
N ALA A 69 1.55 -12.16 11.74
CA ALA A 69 2.25 -11.73 10.53
C ALA A 69 3.53 -12.55 10.28
N LEU A 70 4.28 -12.88 11.35
CA LEU A 70 5.45 -13.75 11.28
C LEU A 70 5.04 -15.19 10.90
N PHE A 71 3.97 -15.71 11.50
CA PHE A 71 3.43 -17.01 11.15
C PHE A 71 3.02 -17.09 9.68
N LEU A 72 2.28 -16.08 9.18
CA LEU A 72 1.90 -16.01 7.76
C LEU A 72 3.14 -15.91 6.86
N LEU A 73 4.16 -15.14 7.24
CA LEU A 73 5.42 -15.08 6.50
C LEU A 73 6.08 -16.47 6.40
N ILE A 74 6.19 -17.20 7.51
CA ILE A 74 6.81 -18.53 7.55
C ILE A 74 5.98 -19.52 6.72
N VAL A 75 4.66 -19.51 6.86
CA VAL A 75 3.78 -20.43 6.16
C VAL A 75 3.77 -20.17 4.65
N LEU A 76 3.69 -18.91 4.22
CA LEU A 76 3.66 -18.57 2.79
C LEU A 76 5.02 -18.83 2.13
N THR A 77 6.13 -18.49 2.79
CA THR A 77 7.47 -18.76 2.24
C THR A 77 7.78 -20.25 2.25
N GLY A 78 7.42 -20.96 3.33
CA GLY A 78 7.54 -22.42 3.42
C GLY A 78 6.73 -23.13 2.36
N TRP A 79 5.48 -22.72 2.12
CA TRP A 79 4.66 -23.27 1.04
C TRP A 79 5.24 -22.99 -0.34
N THR A 80 5.68 -21.75 -0.58
CA THR A 80 6.32 -21.37 -1.85
C THR A 80 7.57 -22.22 -2.10
N LEU A 81 8.39 -22.48 -1.08
CA LEU A 81 9.54 -23.38 -1.18
C LEU A 81 9.12 -24.84 -1.44
N ILE A 82 8.10 -25.34 -0.76
CA ILE A 82 7.58 -26.71 -0.98
C ILE A 82 7.13 -26.88 -2.43
N GLN A 83 6.51 -25.86 -3.03
CA GLN A 83 6.08 -25.92 -4.43
C GLN A 83 7.25 -26.09 -5.42
N THR A 84 8.48 -25.76 -5.04
CA THR A 84 9.68 -25.90 -5.90
C THR A 84 10.46 -27.18 -5.68
N ILE A 85 10.12 -27.97 -4.66
CA ILE A 85 10.82 -29.21 -4.36
C ILE A 85 10.45 -30.26 -5.41
N GLU A 86 11.48 -30.95 -5.92
CA GLU A 86 11.29 -32.10 -6.78
C GLU A 86 10.60 -33.24 -6.01
N LEU A 87 9.47 -33.69 -6.54
CA LEU A 87 8.64 -34.69 -5.90
C LEU A 87 9.11 -36.10 -6.29
N PRO A 88 9.26 -37.02 -5.32
CA PRO A 88 9.69 -38.40 -5.60
C PRO A 88 8.62 -39.22 -6.35
N SER A 89 7.41 -38.68 -6.48
CA SER A 89 6.31 -39.27 -7.24
C SER A 89 5.54 -38.18 -7.98
N HIS A 90 4.77 -38.54 -9.01
CA HIS A 90 3.90 -37.59 -9.74
C HIS A 90 2.71 -37.10 -8.92
N TRP A 91 2.58 -37.51 -7.66
CA TRP A 91 1.52 -37.06 -6.77
C TRP A 91 1.63 -35.55 -6.53
N LEU A 92 0.61 -34.77 -6.92
CA LEU A 92 0.56 -33.30 -6.88
C LEU A 92 1.51 -32.57 -7.85
N ALA A 93 2.28 -33.30 -8.66
CA ALA A 93 3.09 -32.69 -9.70
C ALA A 93 2.17 -32.02 -10.74
N ASN A 94 2.56 -30.85 -11.22
CA ASN A 94 1.79 -30.16 -12.24
C ASN A 94 1.76 -30.99 -13.54
N PRO A 95 0.59 -31.19 -14.18
CA PRO A 95 0.49 -31.93 -15.44
C PRO A 95 1.38 -31.40 -16.57
N ALA A 96 1.80 -30.14 -16.52
CA ALA A 96 2.74 -29.55 -17.47
C ALA A 96 4.07 -30.34 -17.56
N TRP A 97 4.50 -30.99 -16.47
CA TRP A 97 5.71 -31.82 -16.45
C TRP A 97 5.58 -33.09 -17.32
N ASN A 98 4.37 -33.59 -17.56
CA ASN A 98 4.17 -34.71 -18.50
C ASN A 98 4.51 -34.28 -19.93
N ALA A 99 4.05 -33.10 -20.34
CA ALA A 99 4.39 -32.56 -21.66
C ALA A 99 5.90 -32.28 -21.79
N ALA A 100 6.54 -31.77 -20.75
CA ALA A 100 7.99 -31.55 -20.72
C ALA A 100 8.78 -32.88 -20.84
N ARG A 101 8.30 -33.94 -20.19
CA ARG A 101 8.88 -35.28 -20.29
C ARG A 101 8.75 -35.85 -21.70
N ASP A 102 7.56 -35.79 -22.27
CA ASP A 102 7.28 -36.37 -23.59
C ASP A 102 8.02 -35.64 -24.71
N LEU A 103 8.19 -34.32 -24.61
CA LEU A 103 8.79 -33.48 -25.64
C LEU A 103 10.31 -33.27 -25.47
N ALA A 104 10.80 -33.18 -24.24
CA ALA A 104 12.19 -32.82 -23.94
C ALA A 104 12.96 -33.87 -23.13
N GLY A 105 12.33 -35.00 -22.77
CA GLY A 105 12.96 -36.03 -21.94
C GLY A 105 13.26 -35.56 -20.51
N ALA A 106 12.62 -34.48 -20.05
CA ALA A 106 12.82 -33.93 -18.72
C ALA A 106 12.15 -34.83 -17.67
N ASP A 107 12.96 -35.57 -16.91
CA ASP A 107 12.47 -36.33 -15.74
C ASP A 107 12.51 -35.44 -14.50
N TYR A 108 11.59 -34.48 -14.45
CA TYR A 108 11.42 -33.57 -13.33
C TYR A 108 9.94 -33.43 -12.99
N ALA A 109 9.60 -33.26 -11.72
CA ALA A 109 8.23 -33.12 -11.26
C ALA A 109 8.17 -32.23 -10.02
N ALA A 110 7.41 -31.14 -10.10
CA ALA A 110 7.15 -30.25 -8.97
C ALA A 110 5.69 -29.74 -9.03
N ILE A 111 5.22 -29.17 -7.92
CA ILE A 111 3.92 -28.48 -7.90
C ILE A 111 3.98 -27.23 -8.78
N SER A 112 5.11 -26.49 -8.70
CA SER A 112 5.34 -25.33 -9.54
C SER A 112 5.61 -25.73 -10.99
N VAL A 113 5.05 -24.95 -11.91
CA VAL A 113 5.37 -25.03 -13.34
C VAL A 113 6.72 -24.40 -13.66
N GLU A 114 7.15 -23.40 -12.88
CA GLU A 114 8.46 -22.74 -13.01
C GLU A 114 9.13 -22.63 -11.63
N PRO A 115 9.75 -23.73 -11.15
CA PRO A 115 10.33 -23.79 -9.80
C PRO A 115 11.33 -22.68 -9.50
N ALA A 116 12.13 -22.26 -10.49
CA ALA A 116 13.12 -21.20 -10.32
C ALA A 116 12.48 -19.82 -10.06
N ASP A 117 11.43 -19.45 -10.82
CA ASP A 117 10.72 -18.18 -10.65
C ASP A 117 9.85 -18.18 -9.39
N THR A 118 9.27 -19.34 -9.04
CA THR A 118 8.59 -19.52 -7.76
C THR A 118 9.55 -19.36 -6.58
N LEU A 119 10.76 -19.93 -6.65
CA LEU A 119 11.78 -19.75 -5.62
C LEU A 119 12.20 -18.29 -5.50
N ALA A 120 12.43 -17.60 -6.61
CA ALA A 120 12.76 -16.17 -6.63
C ALA A 120 11.64 -15.32 -6.02
N SER A 121 10.37 -15.72 -6.20
CA SER A 121 9.19 -15.03 -5.66
C SER A 121 9.11 -15.03 -4.12
N ILE A 122 9.86 -15.89 -3.42
CA ILE A 122 9.92 -15.89 -1.94
C ILE A 122 10.33 -14.50 -1.42
N LEU A 123 11.32 -13.85 -2.04
CA LEU A 123 11.74 -12.52 -1.62
C LEU A 123 10.66 -11.47 -1.86
N TRP A 124 9.88 -11.60 -2.94
CA TRP A 124 8.79 -10.69 -3.29
C TRP A 124 7.66 -10.76 -2.26
N VAL A 125 7.37 -11.96 -1.75
CA VAL A 125 6.44 -12.16 -0.63
C VAL A 125 7.04 -11.66 0.67
N ALA A 126 8.29 -12.01 0.97
CA ALA A 126 8.88 -11.76 2.27
C ALA A 126 9.15 -10.27 2.55
N LEU A 127 9.56 -9.50 1.55
CA LEU A 127 9.93 -8.09 1.70
C LEU A 127 8.83 -7.20 2.34
N PRO A 128 7.57 -7.19 1.87
CA PRO A 128 6.51 -6.41 2.53
C PRO A 128 6.20 -6.91 3.95
N PHE A 129 6.22 -8.22 4.22
CA PHE A 129 6.04 -8.76 5.57
C PHE A 129 7.15 -8.31 6.52
N VAL A 130 8.41 -8.41 6.10
CA VAL A 130 9.58 -7.96 6.87
C VAL A 130 9.51 -6.45 7.11
N THR A 131 9.08 -5.68 6.12
CA THR A 131 8.86 -4.22 6.27
C THR A 131 7.79 -3.95 7.32
N PHE A 132 6.65 -4.66 7.27
CA PHE A 132 5.56 -4.50 8.24
C PHE A 132 6.00 -4.87 9.66
N LEU A 133 6.67 -6.01 9.84
CA LEU A 133 7.20 -6.48 11.12
C LEU A 133 8.22 -5.48 11.69
N THR A 134 9.15 -5.01 10.87
CA THR A 134 10.14 -3.98 11.26
C THR A 134 9.46 -2.68 11.68
N GLY A 135 8.46 -2.24 10.93
CA GLY A 135 7.66 -1.08 11.28
C GLY A 135 6.94 -1.22 12.61
N LEU A 136 6.39 -2.41 12.94
CA LEU A 136 5.78 -2.69 14.25
C LEU A 136 6.79 -2.61 15.41
N LEU A 137 8.04 -3.03 15.19
CA LEU A 137 9.13 -2.92 16.18
C LEU A 137 9.52 -1.45 16.44
N LEU A 138 9.55 -0.63 15.40
CA LEU A 138 10.00 0.76 15.47
C LEU A 138 8.90 1.76 15.88
N CYS A 139 7.63 1.40 15.66
CA CYS A 139 6.46 2.22 15.97
C CYS A 139 5.88 1.97 17.37
N ASP A 140 6.69 1.74 18.41
CA ASP A 140 6.21 1.48 19.78
C ASP A 140 5.64 2.72 20.51
N THR A 141 5.72 3.91 19.91
CA THR A 141 4.99 5.10 20.38
C THR A 141 4.23 5.81 19.27
N ASP A 142 3.11 6.43 19.63
CA ASP A 142 2.30 7.27 18.74
C ASP A 142 3.11 8.37 18.05
N ARG A 143 4.15 8.91 18.71
CA ARG A 143 5.03 9.93 18.12
C ARG A 143 5.79 9.37 16.92
N ARG A 144 6.33 8.15 17.04
CA ARG A 144 7.16 7.54 16.00
C ARG A 144 6.33 6.96 14.86
N ALA A 145 5.18 6.36 15.17
CA ALA A 145 4.21 6.00 14.15
C ALA A 145 3.77 7.22 13.32
N ARG A 146 3.54 8.38 13.96
CA ARG A 146 3.25 9.63 13.24
C ARG A 146 4.43 10.14 12.41
N LYS A 147 5.68 9.98 12.87
CA LYS A 147 6.87 10.31 12.07
C LYS A 147 6.92 9.47 10.79
N VAL A 148 6.60 8.17 10.86
CA VAL A 148 6.49 7.31 9.68
C VAL A 148 5.40 7.83 8.75
N LEU A 149 4.17 8.04 9.24
CA LEU A 149 3.07 8.56 8.40
C LEU A 149 3.42 9.92 7.77
N ALA A 150 4.06 10.83 8.51
CA ALA A 150 4.51 12.10 7.98
C ALA A 150 5.60 11.96 6.92
N GLY A 151 6.61 11.13 7.17
CA GLY A 151 7.67 10.84 6.21
C GLY A 151 7.13 10.25 4.91
N LEU A 152 6.22 9.27 5.00
CA LEU A 152 5.56 8.67 3.85
C LEU A 152 4.67 9.66 3.09
N GLY A 153 3.90 10.49 3.81
CA GLY A 153 3.06 11.53 3.19
C GLY A 153 3.89 12.58 2.45
N LEU A 154 4.95 13.08 3.08
CA LEU A 154 5.89 14.04 2.46
C LEU A 154 6.58 13.44 1.24
N ALA A 155 7.05 12.19 1.33
CA ALA A 155 7.64 11.48 0.21
C ALA A 155 6.66 11.34 -0.95
N ALA A 156 5.41 10.95 -0.68
CA ALA A 156 4.37 10.86 -1.71
C ALA A 156 4.06 12.23 -2.36
N GLY A 157 4.02 13.30 -1.57
CA GLY A 157 3.89 14.66 -2.07
C GLY A 157 5.03 15.07 -3.00
N VAL A 158 6.28 14.85 -2.57
CA VAL A 158 7.47 15.18 -3.36
C VAL A 158 7.52 14.36 -4.65
N ILE A 159 7.23 13.06 -4.57
CA ILE A 159 7.14 12.18 -5.74
C ILE A 159 6.01 12.61 -6.68
N ALA A 160 4.89 13.13 -6.16
CA ALA A 160 3.82 13.67 -6.98
C ALA A 160 4.25 14.95 -7.73
N VAL A 161 4.93 15.88 -7.05
CA VAL A 161 5.50 17.08 -7.70
C VAL A 161 6.51 16.68 -8.77
N PHE A 162 7.42 15.76 -8.45
CA PHE A 162 8.38 15.21 -9.42
C PHE A 162 7.65 14.60 -10.63
N GLY A 163 6.64 13.76 -10.39
CA GLY A 163 5.85 13.12 -11.44
C GLY A 163 5.11 14.13 -12.32
N LEU A 164 4.61 15.24 -11.75
CA LEU A 164 3.99 16.33 -12.52
C LEU A 164 5.02 17.06 -13.39
N LEU A 165 6.17 17.42 -12.82
CA LEU A 165 7.25 18.07 -13.58
C LEU A 165 7.76 17.17 -14.70
N GLN A 166 7.98 15.89 -14.43
CA GLN A 166 8.35 14.91 -15.44
C GLN A 166 7.29 14.80 -16.53
N PHE A 167 6.00 14.71 -16.18
CA PHE A 167 4.92 14.60 -17.15
C PHE A 167 4.79 15.85 -18.04
N LEU A 168 5.06 17.04 -17.51
CA LEU A 168 4.96 18.31 -18.25
C LEU A 168 6.20 18.58 -19.13
N LEU A 169 7.40 18.33 -18.61
CA LEU A 169 8.66 18.69 -19.28
C LEU A 169 9.22 17.55 -20.13
N PHE A 170 9.00 16.31 -19.70
CA PHE A 170 9.57 15.09 -20.31
C PHE A 170 8.51 13.96 -20.36
N PRO A 171 7.39 14.14 -21.08
CA PRO A 171 6.25 13.21 -21.04
C PRO A 171 6.61 11.76 -21.39
N ASN A 172 7.59 11.57 -22.28
CA ASN A 172 8.06 10.27 -22.74
C ASN A 172 9.12 9.64 -21.82
N MET A 173 9.52 10.31 -20.74
CA MET A 173 10.54 9.80 -19.80
C MET A 173 9.89 9.24 -18.52
N LEU A 174 10.53 8.22 -17.97
CA LEU A 174 10.31 7.66 -16.65
C LEU A 174 11.62 7.75 -15.87
N VAL A 175 11.71 8.66 -14.90
CA VAL A 175 12.90 8.97 -14.10
C VAL A 175 14.08 9.40 -14.96
N VAL A 176 14.74 8.46 -15.64
CA VAL A 176 15.89 8.69 -16.53
C VAL A 176 15.84 7.83 -17.81
N VAL A 177 14.82 6.99 -18.00
CA VAL A 177 14.69 6.12 -19.18
C VAL A 177 13.44 6.46 -19.99
N GLU A 178 13.43 6.10 -21.27
CA GLU A 178 12.24 6.29 -22.11
C GLU A 178 11.12 5.31 -21.71
N LYS A 179 9.90 5.81 -21.67
CA LYS A 179 8.70 5.01 -21.46
C LYS A 179 8.37 4.24 -22.73
N HIS A 180 7.98 2.98 -22.56
CA HIS A 180 7.49 2.17 -23.68
C HIS A 180 5.98 1.88 -23.55
N ALA A 181 5.41 2.17 -22.38
CA ALA A 181 3.99 1.99 -22.08
C ALA A 181 3.41 3.23 -21.39
N TYR A 182 2.09 3.42 -21.50
CA TYR A 182 1.34 4.48 -20.82
C TYR A 182 1.85 5.91 -21.12
N LEU A 183 2.23 6.18 -22.37
CA LEU A 183 2.81 7.46 -22.82
C LEU A 183 1.88 8.67 -22.56
N ASP A 184 0.58 8.46 -22.54
CA ASP A 184 -0.43 9.50 -22.31
C ASP A 184 -0.80 9.70 -20.83
N SER A 185 -0.11 9.01 -19.92
CA SER A 185 -0.49 8.91 -18.51
C SER A 185 0.69 9.24 -17.57
N LEU A 186 0.38 9.89 -16.45
CA LEU A 186 1.36 10.15 -15.39
C LEU A 186 1.58 8.89 -14.56
N THR A 187 2.83 8.42 -14.51
CA THR A 187 3.21 7.21 -13.75
C THR A 187 4.14 7.52 -12.56
N ALA A 188 4.52 8.79 -12.37
CA ALA A 188 5.49 9.23 -11.37
C ALA A 188 6.80 8.43 -11.48
N VAL A 189 7.15 7.66 -10.45
CA VAL A 189 8.33 6.77 -10.41
C VAL A 189 8.01 5.31 -10.78
N PHE A 190 6.74 4.99 -11.07
CA PHE A 190 6.32 3.62 -11.37
C PHE A 190 6.27 3.36 -12.87
N VAL A 191 6.48 2.10 -13.26
CA VAL A 191 6.28 1.65 -14.65
C VAL A 191 4.79 1.53 -14.99
N ASN A 192 3.96 1.18 -14.00
CA ASN A 192 2.52 0.96 -14.17
C ASN A 192 1.70 2.19 -13.69
N ARG A 193 0.83 2.73 -14.56
CA ARG A 193 -0.08 3.85 -14.23
C ARG A 193 -1.07 3.55 -13.10
N ASN A 194 -1.52 2.30 -12.97
CA ASN A 194 -2.46 1.88 -11.92
C ASN A 194 -1.76 1.85 -10.56
N THR A 195 -0.50 1.39 -10.51
CA THR A 195 0.29 1.45 -9.28
C THR A 195 0.56 2.89 -8.87
N ALA A 196 0.89 3.76 -9.83
CA ALA A 196 1.01 5.19 -9.58
C ALA A 196 -0.30 5.78 -9.01
N ALA A 197 -1.45 5.41 -9.56
CA ALA A 197 -2.75 5.86 -9.05
C ALA A 197 -3.02 5.40 -7.61
N THR A 198 -2.78 4.13 -7.28
CA THR A 198 -2.95 3.64 -5.90
C THR A 198 -2.05 4.38 -4.92
N PHE A 199 -0.78 4.57 -5.31
CA PHE A 199 0.20 5.30 -4.52
C PHE A 199 -0.20 6.77 -4.31
N LEU A 200 -0.58 7.46 -5.38
CA LEU A 200 -0.98 8.87 -5.31
C LEU A 200 -2.29 9.05 -4.53
N GLY A 201 -3.24 8.11 -4.64
CA GLY A 201 -4.45 8.09 -3.82
C GLY A 201 -4.15 7.94 -2.33
N LEU A 202 -3.25 7.02 -1.96
CA LEU A 202 -2.78 6.90 -0.58
C LEU A 202 -2.02 8.16 -0.13
N GLY A 203 -1.20 8.74 -1.00
CA GLY A 203 -0.53 10.02 -0.81
C GLY A 203 -1.51 11.16 -0.52
N THR A 204 -2.61 11.26 -1.27
CA THR A 204 -3.68 12.24 -1.03
C THR A 204 -4.30 12.05 0.36
N LEU A 205 -4.59 10.82 0.79
CA LEU A 205 -5.14 10.55 2.13
C LEU A 205 -4.16 10.91 3.26
N LEU A 206 -2.87 10.60 3.07
CA LEU A 206 -1.80 10.99 3.99
C LEU A 206 -1.65 12.51 4.06
N MET A 207 -1.60 13.19 2.93
CA MET A 207 -1.47 14.64 2.86
C MET A 207 -2.69 15.36 3.46
N LEU A 208 -3.91 14.84 3.26
CA LEU A 208 -5.11 15.34 3.95
C LEU A 208 -4.95 15.28 5.48
N THR A 209 -4.33 14.22 5.98
CA THR A 209 -4.04 14.05 7.41
C THR A 209 -3.04 15.10 7.90
N LEU A 210 -1.94 15.30 7.17
CA LEU A 210 -0.92 16.28 7.53
C LEU A 210 -1.43 17.71 7.46
N VAL A 211 -2.22 18.06 6.43
CA VAL A 211 -2.92 19.36 6.31
C VAL A 211 -3.83 19.58 7.51
N ARG A 212 -4.59 18.57 7.92
CA ARG A 212 -5.49 18.67 9.06
C ARG A 212 -4.73 18.87 10.38
N ASP A 213 -3.64 18.14 10.57
CA ASP A 213 -2.82 18.23 11.78
C ASP A 213 -2.11 19.58 11.89
N ILE A 214 -1.53 20.09 10.79
CA ILE A 214 -0.90 21.41 10.78
C ILE A 214 -1.91 22.55 10.95
N ALA A 215 -3.09 22.45 10.33
CA ALA A 215 -4.14 23.47 10.47
C ALA A 215 -4.66 23.55 11.90
N ARG A 216 -4.79 22.40 12.60
CA ARG A 216 -5.13 22.37 14.02
C ARG A 216 -4.03 22.95 14.89
N SER A 217 -2.78 22.59 14.62
CA SER A 217 -1.62 23.16 15.33
C SER A 217 -1.62 24.70 15.18
N TYR A 218 -1.80 25.20 13.97
CA TYR A 218 -1.89 26.63 13.68
C TYR A 218 -3.05 27.33 14.41
N SER A 219 -4.24 26.72 14.43
CA SER A 219 -5.42 27.29 15.11
C SER A 219 -5.30 27.33 16.64
N ASN A 220 -4.44 26.49 17.23
CA ASN A 220 -4.24 26.44 18.68
C ASN A 220 -3.17 27.43 19.18
N HIS A 221 -2.32 27.97 18.29
CA HIS A 221 -1.31 28.97 18.66
C HIS A 221 -1.88 30.40 18.55
N PRO A 222 -1.65 31.26 19.56
CA PRO A 222 -2.16 32.64 19.53
C PRO A 222 -1.48 33.51 18.46
N PRO A 223 -2.16 34.57 17.97
CA PRO A 223 -1.56 35.52 17.04
C PRO A 223 -0.32 36.21 17.65
N GLY A 224 0.78 36.31 16.90
CA GLY A 224 1.99 37.03 17.31
C GLY A 224 3.18 36.16 17.73
N GLU A 225 3.00 34.85 17.90
CA GLU A 225 4.13 33.96 18.21
C GLU A 225 5.02 33.69 16.99
N PRO A 226 6.37 33.70 17.14
CA PRO A 226 7.31 33.44 16.05
C PRO A 226 7.07 32.10 15.34
N CYS A 227 6.61 31.08 16.09
CA CYS A 227 6.33 29.75 15.56
C CYS A 227 5.15 29.74 14.55
N ARG A 228 4.25 30.72 14.65
CA ARG A 228 3.05 30.80 13.81
C ARG A 228 3.37 31.03 12.33
N ASN A 229 4.43 31.80 12.02
CA ASN A 229 4.89 31.98 10.64
C ASN A 229 5.44 30.68 10.05
N THR A 230 6.20 29.90 10.82
CA THR A 230 6.69 28.59 10.38
C THR A 230 5.53 27.62 10.13
N LEU A 231 4.51 27.61 10.99
CA LEU A 231 3.31 26.79 10.82
C LEU A 231 2.51 27.18 9.57
N LEU A 232 2.45 28.48 9.23
CA LEU A 232 1.82 28.96 7.99
C LEU A 232 2.54 28.44 6.75
N VAL A 233 3.87 28.60 6.70
CA VAL A 233 4.67 28.13 5.57
C VAL A 233 4.51 26.61 5.40
N LYS A 234 4.60 25.85 6.49
CA LYS A 234 4.35 24.40 6.47
C LYS A 234 2.95 24.05 5.98
N SER A 235 1.93 24.82 6.38
CA SER A 235 0.55 24.61 5.91
C SER A 235 0.42 24.79 4.40
N TRP A 236 1.03 25.84 3.85
CA TRP A 236 1.06 26.06 2.40
C TRP A 236 1.81 24.96 1.65
N ILE A 237 2.96 24.50 2.18
CA ILE A 237 3.69 23.37 1.61
C ILE A 237 2.80 22.12 1.60
N TYR A 238 2.14 21.80 2.71
CA TYR A 238 1.28 20.60 2.77
C TYR A 238 0.07 20.70 1.85
N MET A 239 -0.51 21.89 1.69
CA MET A 239 -1.58 22.12 0.72
C MET A 239 -1.09 21.96 -0.72
N LEU A 240 0.09 22.50 -1.06
CA LEU A 240 0.70 22.34 -2.37
C LEU A 240 0.93 20.85 -2.69
N LEU A 241 1.52 20.11 -1.76
CA LEU A 241 1.79 18.67 -1.91
C LEU A 241 0.49 17.86 -2.00
N LEU A 242 -0.55 18.22 -1.25
CA LEU A 242 -1.88 17.61 -1.37
C LEU A 242 -2.46 17.82 -2.79
N CYS A 243 -2.44 19.07 -3.27
CA CYS A 243 -2.90 19.41 -4.62
C CYS A 243 -2.08 18.67 -5.69
N ALA A 244 -0.76 18.54 -5.48
CA ALA A 244 0.11 17.78 -6.36
C ALA A 244 -0.28 16.30 -6.41
N CYS A 245 -0.46 15.62 -5.26
CA CYS A 245 -0.92 14.24 -5.22
C CYS A 245 -2.26 14.05 -5.94
N PHE A 246 -3.23 14.93 -5.66
CA PHE A 246 -4.56 14.84 -6.27
C PHE A 246 -4.51 15.07 -7.79
N THR A 247 -3.78 16.08 -8.25
CA THR A 247 -3.62 16.38 -9.68
C THR A 247 -2.91 15.24 -10.40
N ALA A 248 -1.82 14.74 -9.82
CA ALA A 248 -1.08 13.63 -10.37
C ALA A 248 -1.94 12.36 -10.44
N LEU A 249 -2.78 12.10 -9.43
CA LEU A 249 -3.75 11.00 -9.43
C LEU A 249 -4.71 11.11 -10.62
N MET A 250 -5.27 12.29 -10.88
CA MET A 250 -6.16 12.50 -12.02
C MET A 250 -5.43 12.30 -13.36
N LEU A 251 -4.18 12.76 -13.46
CA LEU A 251 -3.34 12.59 -14.65
C LEU A 251 -2.81 11.17 -14.86
N SER A 252 -2.93 10.28 -13.87
CA SER A 252 -2.62 8.85 -14.04
C SER A 252 -3.57 8.13 -14.98
N ARG A 253 -4.78 8.70 -15.19
CA ARG A 253 -5.86 8.13 -16.01
C ARG A 253 -6.30 6.71 -15.61
N SER A 254 -5.94 6.24 -14.42
CA SER A 254 -6.40 4.94 -13.91
C SER A 254 -7.81 5.06 -13.32
N ARG A 255 -8.83 4.66 -14.09
CA ARG A 255 -10.25 4.77 -13.67
C ARG A 255 -10.52 4.05 -12.34
N ALA A 256 -10.04 2.81 -12.22
CA ALA A 256 -10.22 2.00 -11.02
C ALA A 256 -9.49 2.60 -9.80
N GLY A 257 -8.25 3.06 -9.97
CA GLY A 257 -7.49 3.70 -8.89
C GLY A 257 -8.11 5.02 -8.42
N ILE A 258 -8.61 5.84 -9.35
CA ILE A 258 -9.35 7.07 -9.04
C ILE A 258 -10.63 6.73 -8.28
N PHE A 259 -11.44 5.79 -8.78
CA PHE A 259 -12.68 5.36 -8.13
C PHE A 259 -12.43 4.83 -6.71
N ALA A 260 -11.47 3.92 -6.55
CA ALA A 260 -11.10 3.37 -5.24
C ALA A 260 -10.64 4.47 -4.27
N THR A 261 -9.95 5.51 -4.75
CA THR A 261 -9.54 6.65 -3.93
C THR A 261 -10.73 7.47 -3.47
N PHE A 262 -11.71 7.71 -4.35
CA PHE A 262 -12.94 8.41 -3.97
C PHE A 262 -13.77 7.62 -2.95
N VAL A 263 -13.88 6.29 -3.10
CA VAL A 263 -14.53 5.43 -2.09
C VAL A 263 -13.83 5.54 -0.74
N ALA A 264 -12.49 5.50 -0.72
CA ALA A 264 -11.72 5.70 0.50
C ALA A 264 -11.88 7.12 1.10
N ALA A 265 -11.95 8.14 0.25
CA ALA A 265 -12.18 9.53 0.66
C ALA A 265 -13.58 9.75 1.23
N LEU A 266 -14.61 9.04 0.75
CA LEU A 266 -15.96 9.07 1.32
C LEU A 266 -16.00 8.55 2.77
N ILE A 267 -15.10 7.65 3.13
CA ILE A 267 -14.95 7.18 4.52
C ILE A 267 -14.20 8.23 5.36
N TYR A 268 -13.11 8.80 4.82
CA TYR A 268 -12.20 9.63 5.62
C TYR A 268 -12.65 11.10 5.74
N PHE A 269 -12.96 11.73 4.61
CA PHE A 269 -13.16 13.17 4.51
C PHE A 269 -14.37 13.68 5.29
N PRO A 270 -15.56 13.05 5.24
CA PRO A 270 -16.71 13.50 6.04
C PRO A 270 -16.41 13.49 7.54
N TRP A 271 -15.68 12.46 8.01
CA TRP A 271 -15.27 12.40 9.41
C TRP A 271 -14.30 13.53 9.78
N LEU A 272 -13.36 13.89 8.90
CA LEU A 272 -12.47 15.04 9.10
C LEU A 272 -13.25 16.34 9.26
N VAL A 273 -14.23 16.59 8.38
CA VAL A 273 -15.07 17.79 8.38
C VAL A 273 -15.91 17.85 9.66
N MET A 274 -16.55 16.74 10.04
CA MET A 274 -17.38 16.68 11.25
C MET A 274 -16.58 16.93 12.52
N ASN A 275 -15.37 16.38 12.59
CA ASN A 275 -14.54 16.46 13.79
C ASN A 275 -13.55 17.62 13.77
N TRP A 276 -13.57 18.50 12.76
CA TRP A 276 -12.56 19.56 12.59
C TRP A 276 -12.34 20.38 13.88
N ASN A 277 -13.45 20.80 14.53
CA ASN A 277 -13.48 21.71 15.69
C ASN A 277 -13.48 21.05 17.09
N GLY A 278 -13.40 19.72 17.19
CA GLY A 278 -13.63 18.97 18.44
C GLY A 278 -12.68 19.23 19.63
N SER A 279 -11.75 20.19 19.53
CA SER A 279 -10.83 20.57 20.62
C SER A 279 -11.34 21.74 21.47
N ARG A 280 -12.30 22.55 21.00
CA ARG A 280 -12.90 23.60 21.83
C ARG A 280 -14.00 23.01 22.70
N ARG A 281 -13.59 22.46 23.85
CA ARG A 281 -14.43 21.86 24.91
C ARG A 281 -15.48 22.82 25.52
N TYR A 282 -15.65 24.03 24.96
CA TYR A 282 -16.47 25.13 25.50
C TYR A 282 -17.51 25.70 24.52
N LEU A 283 -17.63 25.20 23.29
CA LEU A 283 -18.72 25.62 22.39
C LEU A 283 -19.83 24.58 22.39
N LYS A 284 -21.03 25.03 22.83
CA LYS A 284 -22.29 24.30 22.86
C LYS A 284 -22.43 23.37 21.64
N SER A 285 -22.87 22.12 21.86
CA SER A 285 -23.21 21.18 20.78
C SER A 285 -24.03 21.92 19.72
N ALA A 286 -23.49 22.02 18.50
CA ALA A 286 -24.23 22.58 17.40
C ALA A 286 -25.55 21.77 17.22
N PRO A 287 -26.66 22.41 16.83
CA PRO A 287 -27.91 21.70 16.56
C PRO A 287 -27.68 20.53 15.60
N GLY A 288 -28.31 19.37 15.86
CA GLY A 288 -28.11 18.14 15.09
C GLY A 288 -28.24 18.33 13.57
N TRP A 289 -29.18 19.19 13.13
CA TRP A 289 -29.36 19.59 11.74
C TRP A 289 -28.11 20.22 11.10
N ARG A 290 -27.36 21.08 11.82
CA ARG A 290 -26.10 21.67 11.30
C ARG A 290 -24.99 20.64 11.14
N SER A 291 -24.99 19.59 11.97
CA SER A 291 -24.05 18.47 11.81
C SER A 291 -24.42 17.60 10.61
N MET A 292 -25.73 17.34 10.43
CA MET A 292 -26.26 16.62 9.27
C MET A 292 -25.97 17.35 7.96
N LEU A 293 -26.19 18.67 7.89
CA LEU A 293 -25.85 19.49 6.72
C LEU A 293 -24.37 19.43 6.37
N LYS A 294 -23.47 19.51 7.37
CA LYS A 294 -22.02 19.38 7.12
C LYS A 294 -21.64 18.01 6.58
N LEU A 295 -22.25 16.95 7.10
CA LEU A 295 -22.04 15.59 6.63
C LEU A 295 -22.51 15.44 5.17
N LEU A 296 -23.74 15.87 4.87
CA LEU A 296 -24.29 15.84 3.52
C LEU A 296 -23.48 16.69 2.54
N ALA A 297 -23.01 17.88 2.95
CA ALA A 297 -22.15 18.71 2.12
C ALA A 297 -20.79 18.08 1.86
N ALA A 298 -20.17 17.44 2.87
CA ALA A 298 -18.89 16.75 2.69
C ALA A 298 -19.02 15.53 1.77
N ILE A 299 -20.09 14.73 1.94
CA ILE A 299 -20.40 13.61 1.04
C ILE A 299 -20.68 14.14 -0.37
N GLY A 300 -21.55 15.14 -0.49
CA GLY A 300 -21.91 15.77 -1.77
C GLY A 300 -20.70 16.37 -2.49
N PHE A 301 -19.73 16.92 -1.77
CA PHE A 301 -18.47 17.41 -2.35
C PHE A 301 -17.64 16.27 -2.95
N VAL A 302 -17.43 15.18 -2.22
CA VAL A 302 -16.64 14.03 -2.70
C VAL A 302 -17.35 13.35 -3.87
N VAL A 303 -18.67 13.15 -3.78
CA VAL A 303 -19.48 12.61 -4.87
C VAL A 303 -19.47 13.54 -6.09
N GLY A 304 -19.59 14.85 -5.88
CA GLY A 304 -19.54 15.85 -6.95
C GLY A 304 -18.19 15.88 -7.67
N LEU A 305 -17.08 15.77 -6.93
CA LEU A 305 -15.76 15.61 -7.55
C LEU A 305 -15.68 14.30 -8.35
N LEU A 306 -16.14 13.19 -7.76
CA LEU A 306 -16.17 11.92 -8.46
C LEU A 306 -16.99 12.01 -9.75
N THR A 307 -18.17 12.63 -9.77
CA THR A 307 -18.98 12.72 -10.98
C THR A 307 -18.33 13.59 -12.06
N VAL A 308 -17.69 14.70 -11.69
CA VAL A 308 -16.94 15.56 -12.63
C VAL A 308 -15.77 14.79 -13.26
N PHE A 309 -14.96 14.12 -12.44
CA PHE A 309 -13.76 13.42 -12.93
C PHE A 309 -14.08 12.06 -13.57
N ALA A 310 -15.06 11.32 -13.07
CA ALA A 310 -15.53 10.07 -13.67
C ALA A 310 -16.32 10.31 -14.96
N GLY A 311 -17.13 11.38 -15.04
CA GLY A 311 -17.84 11.75 -16.27
C GLY A 311 -16.88 12.00 -17.43
N GLN A 312 -15.79 12.74 -17.19
CA GLN A 312 -14.74 12.91 -18.20
C GLN A 312 -14.02 11.59 -18.54
N ALA A 313 -13.84 10.69 -17.58
CA ALA A 313 -13.20 9.40 -17.81
C ALA A 313 -14.07 8.42 -18.62
N ILE A 314 -15.40 8.48 -18.44
CA ILE A 314 -16.39 7.67 -19.16
C ILE A 314 -16.52 8.15 -20.61
N LEU A 315 -16.62 9.46 -20.85
CA LEU A 315 -16.69 10.01 -22.21
C LEU A 315 -15.46 9.60 -23.05
N ARG A 316 -14.27 9.64 -22.45
CA ARG A 316 -13.02 9.15 -23.07
C ARG A 316 -12.98 7.62 -23.24
N ALA A 317 -13.73 6.87 -22.43
CA ALA A 317 -13.80 5.41 -22.53
C ALA A 317 -14.60 4.95 -23.74
N GLN A 318 -15.65 5.68 -24.10
CA GLN A 318 -16.49 5.37 -25.25
C GLN A 318 -15.72 5.51 -26.57
N GLU A 319 -14.73 6.40 -26.63
CA GLU A 319 -13.86 6.59 -27.81
C GLU A 319 -12.78 5.49 -27.95
N ARG A 320 -12.40 4.79 -26.87
CA ARG A 320 -11.32 3.79 -26.85
C ARG A 320 -11.79 2.35 -26.60
N ARG A 321 -13.03 2.01 -26.97
CA ARG A 321 -13.66 0.68 -26.77
C ARG A 321 -12.89 -0.54 -27.31
N LEU A 322 -11.74 -0.36 -27.94
CA LEU A 322 -10.95 -1.41 -28.58
C LEU A 322 -9.69 -1.86 -27.78
N GLU A 323 -9.32 -1.20 -26.67
CA GLU A 323 -8.08 -1.55 -25.90
C GLU A 323 -8.30 -1.96 -24.43
N ASP A 324 -9.40 -1.57 -23.78
CA ASP A 324 -9.65 -1.86 -22.34
C ASP A 324 -10.55 -3.11 -22.12
N ASP A 325 -11.11 -3.71 -23.18
CA ASP A 325 -12.07 -4.85 -23.11
C ASP A 325 -11.39 -6.21 -22.84
N ASP A 326 -10.08 -6.29 -23.11
CA ASP A 326 -9.30 -7.52 -22.99
C ASP A 326 -9.27 -8.07 -21.55
N ARG A 327 -9.32 -7.21 -20.52
CA ARG A 327 -9.18 -7.63 -19.11
C ARG A 327 -10.36 -8.45 -18.61
N PHE A 328 -11.57 -8.10 -19.03
CA PHE A 328 -12.77 -8.87 -18.67
C PHE A 328 -12.91 -10.10 -19.56
N CYS A 329 -12.43 -10.01 -20.81
CA CYS A 329 -12.42 -11.14 -21.74
C CYS A 329 -11.59 -12.31 -21.23
N ILE A 330 -10.41 -12.05 -20.63
CA ILE A 330 -9.52 -13.12 -20.12
C ILE A 330 -9.97 -13.74 -18.79
N LEU A 331 -10.89 -13.10 -18.06
CA LEU A 331 -11.27 -13.50 -16.70
C LEU A 331 -11.83 -14.93 -16.60
N PRO A 332 -12.67 -15.43 -17.53
CA PRO A 332 -13.10 -16.83 -17.54
C PRO A 332 -11.93 -17.81 -17.68
N GLY A 333 -10.90 -17.48 -18.48
CA GLY A 333 -9.70 -18.29 -18.62
C GLY A 333 -8.90 -18.39 -17.32
N ILE A 334 -8.78 -17.28 -16.59
CA ILE A 334 -8.13 -17.26 -15.27
C ILE A 334 -8.90 -18.14 -14.28
N TRP A 335 -10.24 -18.09 -14.30
CA TRP A 335 -11.06 -18.91 -13.42
C TRP A 335 -10.95 -20.41 -13.73
N ARG A 336 -10.84 -20.78 -15.01
CA ARG A 336 -10.56 -22.18 -15.41
C ARG A 336 -9.17 -22.63 -14.93
N ALA A 337 -8.16 -21.78 -15.08
CA ALA A 337 -6.83 -22.08 -14.53
C ALA A 337 -6.87 -22.29 -13.01
N ILE A 338 -7.63 -21.47 -12.29
CA ILE A 338 -7.83 -21.63 -10.86
C ILE A 338 -8.60 -22.91 -10.56
N SER A 339 -9.66 -23.26 -11.29
CA SER A 339 -10.42 -24.49 -11.02
C SER A 339 -9.58 -25.75 -11.17
N ASP A 340 -8.60 -25.74 -12.07
CA ASP A 340 -7.75 -26.89 -12.33
C ASP A 340 -6.60 -26.99 -11.31
N HIS A 341 -6.26 -25.89 -10.64
CA HIS A 341 -5.14 -25.79 -9.71
C HIS A 341 -5.51 -25.22 -8.32
N TRP A 342 -6.79 -25.23 -7.94
CA TRP A 342 -7.28 -24.50 -6.76
C TRP A 342 -6.67 -24.95 -5.43
N LEU A 343 -6.29 -26.24 -5.32
CA LEU A 343 -5.80 -26.81 -4.07
C LEU A 343 -4.37 -26.34 -3.79
N THR A 344 -3.44 -26.67 -4.68
CA THR A 344 -2.01 -26.43 -4.47
C THR A 344 -1.49 -25.18 -5.15
N GLY A 345 -2.21 -24.64 -6.14
CA GLY A 345 -1.72 -23.61 -7.05
C GLY A 345 -0.69 -24.13 -8.04
N THR A 346 -0.14 -23.22 -8.85
CA THR A 346 0.85 -23.49 -9.88
C THR A 346 2.25 -22.94 -9.59
N GLY A 347 2.44 -22.32 -8.41
CA GLY A 347 3.65 -21.58 -8.06
C GLY A 347 3.52 -20.08 -8.33
N LEU A 348 4.05 -19.23 -7.45
CA LEU A 348 4.15 -17.80 -7.72
C LEU A 348 5.09 -17.52 -8.91
N GLY A 349 4.80 -16.47 -9.68
CA GLY A 349 5.56 -16.13 -10.89
C GLY A 349 5.11 -16.88 -12.15
N THR A 350 4.36 -17.96 -12.03
CA THR A 350 4.00 -18.84 -13.16
C THR A 350 2.82 -18.37 -14.00
N PHE A 351 2.19 -17.23 -13.66
CA PHE A 351 0.96 -16.77 -14.31
C PHE A 351 1.08 -16.71 -15.84
N ARG A 352 2.17 -16.11 -16.34
CA ARG A 352 2.44 -15.96 -17.78
C ARG A 352 2.40 -17.31 -18.51
N THR A 353 3.08 -18.30 -17.94
CA THR A 353 3.27 -19.62 -18.55
C THR A 353 2.01 -20.46 -18.44
N VAL A 354 1.37 -20.47 -17.27
CA VAL A 354 0.12 -21.22 -17.04
C VAL A 354 -1.02 -20.64 -17.85
N PHE A 355 -1.25 -19.33 -17.78
CA PHE A 355 -2.41 -18.69 -18.39
C PHE A 355 -2.41 -18.81 -19.92
N SER A 356 -1.25 -18.96 -20.56
CA SER A 356 -1.14 -19.13 -22.00
C SER A 356 -1.96 -20.33 -22.52
N ALA A 357 -2.08 -21.41 -21.75
CA ALA A 357 -2.90 -22.57 -22.11
C ALA A 357 -4.41 -22.35 -21.94
N TYR A 358 -4.81 -21.36 -21.13
CA TYR A 358 -6.21 -21.05 -20.82
C TYR A 358 -6.74 -19.82 -21.58
N ARG A 359 -5.88 -19.16 -22.38
CA ARG A 359 -6.22 -17.97 -23.14
C ARG A 359 -7.24 -18.32 -24.23
N ASP A 360 -8.35 -17.61 -24.23
CA ASP A 360 -9.34 -17.70 -25.30
C ASP A 360 -8.83 -16.94 -26.53
N PRO A 361 -8.68 -17.58 -27.71
CA PRO A 361 -8.26 -16.91 -28.93
C PRO A 361 -9.18 -15.76 -29.36
N ALA A 362 -10.45 -15.77 -28.93
CA ALA A 362 -11.40 -14.69 -29.18
C ALA A 362 -11.03 -13.40 -28.42
N CYS A 363 -10.27 -13.50 -27.33
CA CYS A 363 -9.75 -12.37 -26.56
C CYS A 363 -8.41 -11.83 -27.10
N GLY A 364 -8.16 -12.05 -28.39
CA GLY A 364 -6.92 -11.72 -29.08
C GLY A 364 -5.82 -12.76 -28.86
N ILE A 365 -4.95 -12.90 -29.85
CA ILE A 365 -3.81 -13.84 -29.86
C ILE A 365 -2.44 -13.14 -29.84
N PHE A 366 -2.43 -11.81 -29.97
CA PHE A 366 -1.21 -11.01 -29.99
C PHE A 366 -0.82 -10.55 -28.57
N GLY A 367 0.48 -10.39 -28.33
CA GLY A 367 1.02 -9.95 -27.04
C GLY A 367 1.06 -11.05 -25.96
N ILE A 368 1.73 -10.75 -24.85
CA ILE A 368 1.94 -11.68 -23.73
C ILE A 368 1.26 -11.09 -22.49
N PHE A 369 0.45 -11.91 -21.81
CA PHE A 369 -0.16 -11.56 -20.54
C PHE A 369 0.78 -11.93 -19.39
N ASP A 370 1.56 -10.97 -18.91
CA ASP A 370 2.49 -11.22 -17.81
C ASP A 370 1.81 -11.26 -16.43
N ARG A 371 0.59 -10.70 -16.29
CA ARG A 371 -0.14 -10.57 -15.02
C ARG A 371 -1.65 -10.75 -15.21
N ALA A 372 -2.32 -11.20 -14.15
CA ALA A 372 -3.77 -11.36 -14.13
C ALA A 372 -4.54 -10.03 -14.11
N HIS A 373 -3.85 -8.93 -13.80
CA HIS A 373 -4.49 -7.67 -13.42
C HIS A 373 -5.55 -7.85 -12.32
N ASN A 374 -5.32 -8.80 -11.42
CA ASN A 374 -6.11 -9.04 -10.23
C ASN A 374 -5.22 -9.73 -9.21
N PHE A 375 -4.84 -8.99 -8.17
CA PHE A 375 -3.96 -9.50 -7.12
C PHE A 375 -4.51 -10.78 -6.47
N TYR A 376 -5.83 -10.83 -6.26
CA TYR A 376 -6.45 -11.95 -5.58
C TYR A 376 -6.49 -13.22 -6.43
N LEU A 377 -6.83 -13.09 -7.71
CA LEU A 377 -6.88 -14.23 -8.61
C LEU A 377 -5.48 -14.76 -8.94
N GLU A 378 -4.50 -13.87 -9.15
CA GLU A 378 -3.13 -14.30 -9.39
C GLU A 378 -2.52 -14.98 -8.16
N GLY A 379 -2.80 -14.44 -6.97
CA GLY A 379 -2.38 -15.06 -5.71
C GLY A 379 -3.04 -16.42 -5.49
N PHE A 380 -4.33 -16.56 -5.80
CA PHE A 380 -5.05 -17.83 -5.69
C PHE A 380 -4.52 -18.86 -6.70
N LEU A 381 -4.29 -18.46 -7.95
CA LEU A 381 -3.68 -19.35 -8.95
C LEU A 381 -2.28 -19.81 -8.52
N GLY A 382 -1.44 -18.89 -8.02
CA GLY A 382 -0.05 -19.20 -7.67
C GLY A 382 0.09 -20.07 -6.42
N LEU A 383 -0.66 -19.78 -5.35
CA LEU A 383 -0.49 -20.44 -4.05
C LEU A 383 -1.61 -21.45 -3.71
N GLY A 384 -2.65 -21.55 -4.54
CA GLY A 384 -3.82 -22.38 -4.26
C GLY A 384 -4.60 -21.87 -3.05
N ILE A 385 -5.26 -22.79 -2.34
CA ILE A 385 -6.18 -22.48 -1.23
C ILE A 385 -5.50 -21.71 -0.08
N LEU A 386 -4.17 -21.79 0.02
CA LEU A 386 -3.42 -21.10 1.06
C LEU A 386 -3.54 -19.58 0.95
N PHE A 387 -3.61 -19.03 -0.27
CA PHE A 387 -3.73 -17.59 -0.47
C PHE A 387 -5.06 -16.99 0.02
N PRO A 388 -6.26 -17.49 -0.38
CA PRO A 388 -7.51 -16.95 0.15
C PRO A 388 -7.61 -17.13 1.68
N VAL A 389 -7.11 -18.23 2.23
CA VAL A 389 -7.03 -18.42 3.69
C VAL A 389 -6.16 -17.33 4.34
N ALA A 390 -4.96 -17.10 3.83
CA ALA A 390 -4.07 -16.04 4.32
C ALA A 390 -4.71 -14.65 4.19
N ALA A 391 -5.38 -14.36 3.06
CA ALA A 391 -6.08 -13.11 2.84
C ALA A 391 -7.22 -12.89 3.85
N ILE A 392 -8.02 -13.92 4.13
CA ILE A 392 -9.08 -13.88 5.14
C ILE A 392 -8.49 -13.60 6.52
N ILE A 393 -7.38 -14.24 6.89
CA ILE A 393 -6.68 -13.99 8.16
C ILE A 393 -6.22 -12.53 8.23
N VAL A 394 -5.55 -12.01 7.18
CA VAL A 394 -5.08 -10.62 7.14
C VAL A 394 -6.24 -9.64 7.30
N PHE A 395 -7.33 -9.80 6.55
CA PHE A 395 -8.48 -8.91 6.66
C PHE A 395 -9.18 -9.00 8.02
N SER A 396 -9.25 -10.20 8.61
CA SER A 396 -9.83 -10.40 9.95
C SER A 396 -8.99 -9.74 11.04
N VAL A 397 -7.66 -9.84 10.94
CA VAL A 397 -6.72 -9.16 11.85
C VAL A 397 -6.86 -7.65 11.73
N LEU A 398 -6.85 -7.10 10.50
CA LEU A 398 -7.00 -5.66 10.29
C LEU A 398 -8.36 -5.13 10.76
N ALA A 399 -9.45 -5.85 10.48
CA ALA A 399 -10.77 -5.50 10.97
C ALA A 399 -10.80 -5.44 12.50
N ARG A 400 -10.21 -6.44 13.18
CA ARG A 400 -10.09 -6.46 14.64
C ARG A 400 -9.24 -5.30 15.18
N VAL A 401 -8.09 -5.03 14.56
CA VAL A 401 -7.19 -3.92 14.95
C VAL A 401 -7.92 -2.58 14.82
N PHE A 402 -8.56 -2.33 13.69
CA PHE A 402 -9.25 -1.06 13.45
C PHE A 402 -10.51 -0.91 14.31
N TRP A 403 -11.24 -1.99 14.56
CA TRP A 403 -12.35 -1.99 15.51
C TRP A 403 -11.88 -1.61 16.93
N GLN A 404 -10.80 -2.25 17.41
CA GLN A 404 -10.19 -1.91 18.69
C GLN A 404 -9.72 -0.45 18.72
N GLY A 405 -9.07 0.02 17.66
CA GLY A 405 -8.63 1.40 17.52
C GLY A 405 -9.78 2.40 17.60
N LEU A 406 -10.89 2.17 16.90
CA LEU A 406 -12.07 3.03 16.96
C LEU A 406 -12.74 3.02 18.33
N ALA A 407 -12.85 1.85 18.95
CA ALA A 407 -13.50 1.69 20.25
C ALA A 407 -12.68 2.30 21.40
N GLN A 408 -11.37 2.07 21.43
CA GLN A 408 -10.53 2.34 22.60
C GLN A 408 -9.78 3.68 22.52
N ARG A 409 -9.38 4.14 21.33
CA ARG A 409 -8.57 5.35 21.21
C ARG A 409 -9.43 6.59 21.42
N ARG A 410 -9.03 7.52 22.29
CA ARG A 410 -9.72 8.83 22.44
C ARG A 410 -9.09 9.92 21.56
N ARG A 411 -7.78 9.80 21.32
CA ARG A 411 -6.97 10.66 20.43
C ARG A 411 -6.51 9.84 19.23
N LEU A 412 -6.13 10.51 18.14
CA LEU A 412 -5.64 9.86 16.91
C LEU A 412 -6.62 8.87 16.25
N ARG A 413 -7.93 8.89 16.58
CA ARG A 413 -8.98 8.12 15.89
C ARG A 413 -8.96 8.32 14.37
N HIS A 414 -8.52 9.50 13.93
CA HIS A 414 -8.37 9.81 12.53
C HIS A 414 -7.28 8.99 11.82
N CYS A 415 -6.20 8.63 12.51
CA CYS A 415 -5.20 7.73 11.95
C CYS A 415 -5.75 6.32 11.78
N VAL A 416 -6.66 5.88 12.66
CA VAL A 416 -7.38 4.60 12.51
C VAL A 416 -8.29 4.63 11.28
N LEU A 417 -9.05 5.71 11.09
CA LEU A 417 -9.89 5.90 9.90
C LEU A 417 -9.07 6.05 8.62
N LEU A 418 -7.91 6.72 8.69
CA LEU A 418 -6.94 6.77 7.60
C LEU A 418 -6.49 5.35 7.22
N GLY A 419 -6.21 4.50 8.21
CA GLY A 419 -5.91 3.08 8.02
C GLY A 419 -7.03 2.34 7.30
N ILE A 420 -8.27 2.45 7.79
CA ILE A 420 -9.46 1.83 7.16
C ILE A 420 -9.61 2.32 5.71
N SER A 421 -9.58 3.62 5.47
CA SER A 421 -9.73 4.22 4.15
C SER A 421 -8.64 3.76 3.18
N ALA A 422 -7.38 3.77 3.62
CA ALA A 422 -6.25 3.29 2.83
C ALA A 422 -6.37 1.79 2.51
N THR A 423 -6.78 0.97 3.48
CA THR A 423 -7.00 -0.47 3.26
C THR A 423 -8.15 -0.70 2.27
N VAL A 424 -9.24 0.08 2.34
CA VAL A 424 -10.33 0.01 1.36
C VAL A 424 -9.86 0.41 -0.04
N LEU A 425 -9.11 1.51 -0.17
CA LEU A 425 -8.50 1.92 -1.45
C LEU A 425 -7.68 0.78 -2.06
N VAL A 426 -6.73 0.24 -1.28
CA VAL A 426 -5.82 -0.79 -1.76
C VAL A 426 -6.54 -2.09 -2.06
N ALA A 427 -7.46 -2.54 -1.20
CA ALA A 427 -8.22 -3.77 -1.41
C ALA A 427 -9.13 -3.70 -2.64
N LEU A 428 -9.83 -2.58 -2.83
CA LEU A 428 -10.70 -2.40 -4.00
C LEU A 428 -9.89 -2.36 -5.30
N HIS A 429 -8.77 -1.63 -5.32
CA HIS A 429 -7.98 -1.56 -6.54
C HIS A 429 -7.23 -2.87 -6.83
N ALA A 430 -6.81 -3.62 -5.81
CA ALA A 430 -6.19 -4.93 -5.93
C ALA A 430 -7.12 -5.98 -6.59
N ALA A 431 -8.44 -5.76 -6.59
CA ALA A 431 -9.40 -6.63 -7.27
C ALA A 431 -9.41 -6.45 -8.80
N VAL A 432 -8.78 -5.40 -9.33
CA VAL A 432 -8.77 -5.09 -10.78
C VAL A 432 -7.40 -4.63 -11.29
N ASP A 433 -6.37 -4.72 -10.44
CA ASP A 433 -4.99 -4.52 -10.81
C ASP A 433 -4.03 -5.23 -9.83
N PHE A 434 -2.76 -5.35 -10.21
CA PHE A 434 -1.71 -6.04 -9.46
C PHE A 434 -0.79 -5.09 -8.69
N SER A 435 -1.24 -3.86 -8.38
CA SER A 435 -0.41 -2.84 -7.75
C SER A 435 0.32 -3.28 -6.48
N LEU A 436 -0.26 -4.17 -5.67
CA LEU A 436 0.39 -4.76 -4.48
C LEU A 436 1.57 -5.69 -4.79
N GLN A 437 1.70 -6.17 -6.02
CA GLN A 437 2.84 -6.99 -6.46
C GLN A 437 4.04 -6.14 -6.88
N ILE A 438 3.88 -4.81 -7.01
CA ILE A 438 5.00 -3.89 -7.27
C ILE A 438 5.76 -3.65 -5.95
N PRO A 439 7.04 -4.06 -5.83
CA PRO A 439 7.73 -4.11 -4.54
C PRO A 439 7.79 -2.78 -3.81
N GLY A 440 8.11 -1.70 -4.52
CA GLY A 440 8.18 -0.37 -3.91
C GLY A 440 6.85 0.06 -3.29
N PHE A 441 5.72 -0.21 -3.97
CA PHE A 441 4.41 0.11 -3.41
C PHE A 441 4.03 -0.83 -2.25
N ALA A 442 4.34 -2.12 -2.35
CA ALA A 442 4.10 -3.10 -1.30
C ALA A 442 4.84 -2.73 -0.01
N VAL A 443 6.11 -2.32 -0.11
CA VAL A 443 6.94 -1.83 0.99
C VAL A 443 6.35 -0.54 1.59
N PHE A 444 5.99 0.43 0.75
CA PHE A 444 5.38 1.69 1.21
C PHE A 444 4.06 1.46 1.96
N TYR A 445 3.18 0.61 1.42
CA TYR A 445 1.91 0.27 2.04
C TYR A 445 2.11 -0.53 3.34
N SER A 446 3.08 -1.44 3.39
CA SER A 446 3.43 -2.20 4.59
C SER A 446 3.97 -1.32 5.72
N ALA A 447 4.83 -0.35 5.38
CA ALA A 447 5.32 0.65 6.33
C ALA A 447 4.17 1.53 6.85
N PHE A 448 3.29 2.00 5.96
CA PHE A 448 2.07 2.72 6.33
C PHE A 448 1.19 1.91 7.28
N LEU A 449 0.93 0.64 6.94
CA LEU A 449 0.06 -0.27 7.68
C LEU A 449 0.62 -0.52 9.08
N SER A 450 1.93 -0.71 9.21
CA SER A 450 2.58 -0.91 10.50
C SER A 450 2.36 0.28 11.46
N ALA A 451 2.46 1.51 10.95
CA ALA A 451 2.26 2.72 11.73
C ALA A 451 0.80 2.89 12.18
N VAL A 452 -0.18 2.66 11.29
CA VAL A 452 -1.60 2.77 11.67
C VAL A 452 -2.05 1.63 12.60
N VAL A 453 -1.50 0.42 12.44
CA VAL A 453 -1.75 -0.71 13.36
C VAL A 453 -1.17 -0.40 14.74
N ALA A 454 0.06 0.11 14.81
CA ALA A 454 0.67 0.51 16.07
C ALA A 454 -0.13 1.61 16.79
N ILE A 455 -0.60 2.63 16.08
CA ILE A 455 -1.48 3.67 16.64
C ILE A 455 -2.81 3.08 17.12
N SER A 456 -3.39 2.15 16.37
CA SER A 456 -4.70 1.54 16.69
C SER A 456 -4.63 0.71 17.97
N LEU A 457 -3.54 -0.03 18.17
CA LEU A 457 -3.30 -0.86 19.36
C LEU A 457 -2.65 -0.09 20.52
N GLY A 458 -2.28 1.18 20.29
CA GLY A 458 -1.62 2.04 21.26
C GLY A 458 -2.47 2.29 22.52
N ARG A 459 -1.93 2.06 23.72
CA ARG A 459 -2.60 2.45 24.98
C ARG A 459 -2.54 3.96 25.20
N SER A 460 -3.65 4.58 25.59
CA SER A 460 -3.69 5.99 26.04
C SER A 460 -3.03 6.08 27.42
N ASN A 461 -1.71 6.29 27.47
CA ASN A 461 -1.01 6.56 28.72
C ASN A 461 -1.06 8.06 29.02
N GLY A 462 -1.84 8.44 30.03
CA GLY A 462 -2.09 9.85 30.42
C GLY A 462 -0.84 10.70 30.69
N GLY A 463 0.32 10.09 30.97
CA GLY A 463 1.60 10.80 31.16
C GLY A 463 2.36 11.14 29.87
N ALA A 464 2.23 10.33 28.80
CA ALA A 464 2.77 10.65 27.48
C ALA A 464 1.87 11.63 26.70
N ASP A 465 0.61 11.75 27.16
CA ASP A 465 -0.46 12.56 26.58
C ASP A 465 -0.26 14.08 26.72
N VAL A 466 0.66 14.57 27.57
CA VAL A 466 0.99 16.00 27.67
C VAL A 466 1.81 16.49 26.46
N ALA A 467 2.47 15.59 25.73
CA ALA A 467 3.27 15.93 24.55
C ALA A 467 2.44 16.12 23.25
N TYR A 468 1.11 16.00 23.30
CA TYR A 468 0.22 16.19 22.14
C TYR A 468 0.18 17.64 21.64
N GLU A 469 0.48 18.62 22.49
CA GLU A 469 0.40 20.06 22.16
C GLU A 469 1.70 20.67 21.63
N ARG A 470 2.82 19.95 21.69
CA ARG A 470 4.06 20.43 21.06
C ARG A 470 4.12 19.98 19.61
N PRO A 471 4.37 20.89 18.65
CA PRO A 471 4.63 20.50 17.28
C PRO A 471 5.77 19.47 17.22
N LEU A 472 5.81 18.66 16.16
CA LEU A 472 7.00 17.88 15.80
C LEU A 472 8.12 18.86 15.43
N THR A 473 8.69 19.51 16.44
CA THR A 473 9.96 20.22 16.38
C THR A 473 11.02 19.20 16.78
N ASN A 474 11.96 19.02 15.87
CA ASN A 474 12.99 17.98 15.74
C ASN A 474 12.54 16.83 14.84
#